data_AF-E8QG35-F1
#
_entry.id   AF-E8QG35-F1
#
_cell.length_a   1.000
_cell.length_b   1.000
_cell.length_c   1.000
_cell.angle_alpha   90.00
_cell.angle_beta   90.00
_cell.angle_gamma   90.00
#
_symmetry.space_group_name_H-M   'P 1'
#
loop_
_entity.id
_entity.type
_entity.pdbx_description
1 polymer ?
#
loop_
_entity_poly.entity_id
_entity_poly.type
_entity_poly.pdbx_seq_one_letter_code
_entity_poly.pdbx_strand_id
1 'polypeptide(L)'
;MTQAYIISLKESQRRLDTEKLVLESNEKFKGRCVFQIFDAISPKHEDFEKFVQELYDAQSMLKSDWFHSDYCYQELLPREFGCYLSHYFLWKECVKTNQPVVILEDDVALEFNFMQALEDCLKSPFDFVRLYGHYWGGHKTNLCALPIYTEAEAPETPIENHEVTPPQFHTRYATRFYY
;
A
#
# COMPACT_ATOMS: atom_id res chain seq x y z
N MET A 1 1.96 -17.42 -9.61
CA MET A 1 0.60 -16.93 -9.35
C MET A 1 0.74 -15.77 -8.39
N THR A 2 0.03 -14.66 -8.62
CA THR A 2 0.19 -13.47 -7.77
C THR A 2 -0.52 -13.69 -6.44
N GLN A 3 0.11 -13.30 -5.33
CA GLN A 3 -0.51 -13.39 -4.01
C GLN A 3 -1.15 -12.04 -3.66
N ALA A 4 -2.40 -12.07 -3.20
CA ALA A 4 -3.11 -10.93 -2.64
C ALA A 4 -3.40 -11.17 -1.16
N TYR A 5 -2.92 -10.28 -0.32
CA TYR A 5 -3.14 -10.30 1.11
C TYR A 5 -4.16 -9.24 1.48
N ILE A 6 -5.21 -9.64 2.18
CA ILE A 6 -6.13 -8.70 2.83
C ILE A 6 -5.76 -8.65 4.31
N ILE A 7 -5.29 -7.49 4.75
CA ILE A 7 -4.97 -7.21 6.16
C ILE A 7 -6.28 -7.06 6.89
N SER A 8 -6.51 -7.91 7.89
CA SER A 8 -7.72 -7.86 8.70
C SER A 8 -7.41 -8.23 10.13
N LEU A 9 -8.00 -7.54 11.10
CA LEU A 9 -7.89 -7.91 12.51
C LEU A 9 -8.70 -9.19 12.76
N LYS A 10 -8.11 -10.13 13.48
CA LYS A 10 -8.73 -11.43 13.78
C LYS A 10 -10.04 -11.30 14.54
N GLU A 11 -10.13 -10.29 15.42
CA GLU A 11 -11.31 -10.01 16.25
C GLU A 11 -12.25 -8.96 15.61
N SER A 12 -11.98 -8.49 14.38
CA SER A 12 -12.84 -7.51 13.71
C SER A 12 -14.17 -8.13 13.29
N GLN A 13 -15.25 -7.37 13.39
CA GLN A 13 -16.54 -7.79 12.83
C GLN A 13 -16.48 -7.91 11.29
N ARG A 14 -15.62 -7.11 10.64
CA ARG A 14 -15.39 -7.17 9.18
C ARG A 14 -14.65 -8.42 8.74
N ARG A 15 -14.05 -9.17 9.68
CA ARG A 15 -13.29 -10.39 9.40
C ARG A 15 -14.10 -11.42 8.62
N LEU A 16 -15.38 -11.58 8.96
CA LEU A 16 -16.27 -12.52 8.27
C LEU A 16 -16.51 -12.11 6.81
N ASP A 17 -16.67 -10.82 6.56
CA ASP A 17 -16.81 -10.28 5.20
C ASP A 17 -15.52 -10.47 4.41
N THR A 18 -14.36 -10.27 5.05
CA THR A 18 -13.05 -10.55 4.46
C THR A 18 -12.89 -12.04 4.10
N GLU A 19 -13.26 -12.96 4.98
CA GLU A 19 -13.21 -14.40 4.73
C GLU A 19 -14.08 -14.79 3.54
N LYS A 20 -15.30 -14.23 3.48
CA LYS A 20 -16.19 -14.41 2.33
C LYS A 20 -15.57 -13.87 1.04
N LEU A 21 -15.03 -12.65 1.06
CA LEU A 21 -14.38 -12.04 -0.09
C LEU A 21 -13.20 -12.88 -0.59
N VAL A 22 -12.39 -13.44 0.31
CA VAL A 22 -11.27 -14.32 -0.06
C VAL A 22 -11.77 -15.59 -0.76
N LEU A 23 -12.80 -16.24 -0.22
CA LEU A 23 -13.37 -17.46 -0.83
C LEU A 23 -13.93 -17.17 -2.23
N GLU A 24 -14.75 -16.13 -2.36
CA GLU A 24 -15.35 -15.73 -3.64
C GLU A 24 -14.28 -15.32 -4.66
N SER A 25 -13.26 -14.58 -4.23
CA SER A 25 -12.17 -14.12 -5.10
C SER A 25 -11.28 -15.28 -5.57
N ASN A 26 -11.01 -16.27 -4.72
CA ASN A 26 -10.22 -17.44 -5.09
C ASN A 26 -10.94 -18.33 -6.11
N GLU A 27 -12.28 -18.43 -6.06
CA GLU A 27 -13.05 -19.10 -7.10
C GLU A 27 -13.09 -18.26 -8.39
N LYS A 28 -13.37 -16.96 -8.28
CA LYS A 28 -13.50 -16.04 -9.42
C LYS A 28 -12.19 -15.86 -10.19
N PHE A 29 -11.06 -15.84 -9.50
CA PHE A 29 -9.74 -15.53 -10.07
C PHE A 29 -8.78 -16.72 -10.05
N LYS A 30 -9.33 -17.93 -9.96
CA LYS A 30 -8.60 -19.20 -9.95
C LYS A 30 -7.55 -19.26 -11.07
N GLY A 31 -6.31 -19.59 -10.71
CA GLY A 31 -5.19 -19.70 -11.64
C GLY A 31 -4.46 -18.38 -11.93
N ARG A 32 -5.01 -17.22 -11.54
CA ARG A 32 -4.41 -15.90 -11.79
C ARG A 32 -3.91 -15.24 -10.50
N CYS A 33 -4.74 -15.21 -9.46
CA CYS A 33 -4.44 -14.57 -8.18
C CYS A 33 -4.91 -15.45 -7.02
N VAL A 34 -4.12 -15.57 -5.96
CA VAL A 34 -4.51 -16.23 -4.71
C VAL A 34 -4.71 -15.19 -3.63
N PHE A 35 -5.94 -15.10 -3.14
CA PHE A 35 -6.31 -14.27 -2.01
C PHE A 35 -6.11 -15.03 -0.70
N GLN A 36 -5.56 -14.34 0.29
CA GLN A 36 -5.39 -14.84 1.64
C GLN A 36 -5.50 -13.70 2.64
N ILE A 37 -5.85 -14.04 3.87
CA ILE A 37 -5.91 -13.07 4.96
C ILE A 37 -4.55 -13.00 5.64
N PHE A 38 -4.12 -11.78 5.95
CA PHE A 38 -3.04 -11.52 6.88
C PHE A 38 -3.65 -11.07 8.21
N ASP A 39 -3.25 -11.75 9.30
CA ASP A 39 -3.66 -11.36 10.66
C ASP A 39 -3.02 -10.03 11.01
N ALA A 40 -3.82 -8.97 10.96
CA ALA A 40 -3.36 -7.62 11.23
C ALA A 40 -2.78 -7.51 12.64
N ILE A 41 -1.69 -6.76 12.76
CA ILE A 41 -1.00 -6.53 14.02
C ILE A 41 -1.70 -5.40 14.73
N SER A 42 -2.23 -5.69 15.92
CA SER A 42 -2.82 -4.70 16.82
C SER A 42 -1.89 -4.38 17.99
N PRO A 43 -2.15 -3.30 18.75
CA PRO A 43 -1.47 -3.05 20.02
C PRO A 43 -1.58 -4.18 21.05
N LYS A 44 -2.50 -5.14 20.85
CA LYS A 44 -2.66 -6.31 21.73
C LYS A 44 -1.80 -7.50 21.30
N HIS A 45 -1.06 -7.41 20.20
CA HIS A 45 -0.17 -8.47 19.74
C HIS A 45 0.93 -8.71 20.77
N GLU A 46 1.28 -9.97 21.03
CA GLU A 46 2.23 -10.34 22.09
C GLU A 46 3.60 -9.68 21.92
N ASP A 47 4.10 -9.62 20.68
CA ASP A 47 5.36 -8.97 20.33
C ASP A 47 5.25 -7.45 20.07
N PHE A 48 4.09 -6.81 20.29
CA PHE A 48 3.90 -5.41 19.88
C PHE A 48 4.92 -4.46 20.50
N GLU A 49 5.14 -4.56 21.82
CA GLU A 49 6.12 -3.73 22.53
C GLU A 49 7.55 -3.98 22.05
N LYS A 50 7.87 -5.23 21.72
CA LYS A 50 9.16 -5.58 21.13
C LYS A 50 9.33 -4.92 19.77
N PHE A 51 8.30 -4.95 18.91
CA PHE A 51 8.35 -4.28 17.61
C PHE A 51 8.48 -2.77 17.72
N VAL A 52 7.83 -2.14 18.70
CA VAL A 52 8.02 -0.71 18.98
C VAL A 52 9.49 -0.43 19.31
N GLN A 53 10.09 -1.21 20.20
CA GLN A 53 11.50 -1.02 20.59
C GLN A 53 12.48 -1.24 19.42
N GLU A 54 12.20 -2.20 18.54
CA GLU A 54 13.10 -2.57 17.44
C GLU A 54 12.93 -1.72 16.18
N LEU A 55 11.72 -1.24 15.91
CA LEU A 55 11.36 -0.67 14.60
C LEU A 55 10.87 0.78 14.65
N TYR A 56 10.53 1.31 15.83
CA TYR A 56 10.06 2.69 15.97
C TYR A 56 11.15 3.59 16.56
N ASP A 57 11.67 4.50 15.74
CA ASP A 57 12.59 5.56 16.19
C ASP A 57 11.86 6.90 16.28
N ALA A 58 11.52 7.30 17.50
CA ALA A 58 10.88 8.59 17.78
C ALA A 58 11.72 9.78 17.26
N GLN A 59 13.06 9.70 17.28
CA GLN A 59 13.89 10.81 16.80
C GLN A 59 13.85 10.97 15.28
N SER A 60 13.79 9.86 14.54
CA SER A 60 13.53 9.90 13.10
C SER A 60 12.10 10.32 12.79
N MET A 61 11.12 9.89 13.61
CA MET A 61 9.72 10.26 13.43
C MET A 61 9.52 11.78 13.47
N LEU A 62 10.15 12.46 14.43
CA LEU A 62 10.11 13.92 14.58
C LEU A 62 10.65 14.69 13.37
N LYS A 63 11.42 14.03 12.49
CA LYS A 63 12.01 14.64 11.27
C LYS A 63 11.27 14.26 10.00
N SER A 64 10.22 13.44 10.09
CA SER A 64 9.49 12.93 8.94
C SER A 64 8.43 13.92 8.43
N ASP A 65 8.01 13.73 7.18
CA ASP A 65 6.85 14.44 6.63
C ASP A 65 5.56 14.15 7.41
N TRP A 66 5.43 12.96 8.03
CA TRP A 66 4.27 12.61 8.83
C TRP A 66 4.07 13.63 9.95
N PHE A 67 5.11 13.80 10.80
CA PHE A 67 5.08 14.69 11.96
C PHE A 67 4.90 16.17 11.59
N HIS A 68 5.33 16.55 10.39
CA HIS A 68 5.24 17.92 9.88
C HIS A 68 4.08 18.15 8.90
N SER A 69 3.15 17.20 8.79
CA SER A 69 1.97 17.34 7.93
C SER A 69 0.82 18.05 8.65
N ASP A 70 -0.02 18.73 7.87
CA ASP A 70 -1.23 19.41 8.37
C ASP A 70 -2.25 18.52 9.07
N TYR A 71 -2.07 17.20 8.97
CA TYR A 71 -3.01 16.20 9.49
C TYR A 71 -2.43 15.38 10.64
N CYS A 72 -1.11 15.24 10.74
CA CYS A 72 -0.44 14.31 11.64
C CYS A 72 0.64 15.01 12.47
N TYR A 73 0.24 16.01 13.26
CA TYR A 73 1.14 16.80 14.13
C TYR A 73 1.62 16.07 15.41
N GLN A 74 1.61 14.74 15.41
CA GLN A 74 1.94 13.91 16.57
C GLN A 74 2.70 12.66 16.13
N GLU A 75 3.34 12.01 17.10
CA GLU A 75 3.88 10.66 16.95
C GLU A 75 2.79 9.67 16.53
N LEU A 76 3.21 8.52 15.97
CA LEU A 76 2.28 7.47 15.60
C LEU A 76 1.54 6.94 16.83
N LEU A 77 0.22 6.89 16.73
CA LEU A 77 -0.59 6.20 17.72
C LEU A 77 -0.32 4.70 17.63
N PRO A 78 -0.41 3.92 18.73
CA PRO A 78 -0.15 2.49 18.71
C PRO A 78 -0.93 1.73 17.63
N ARG A 79 -2.18 2.15 17.37
CA ARG A 79 -3.02 1.59 16.31
C ARG A 79 -2.52 1.89 14.89
N GLU A 80 -1.96 3.08 14.67
CA GLU A 80 -1.36 3.47 13.38
C GLU A 80 -0.05 2.72 13.16
N PHE A 81 0.74 2.54 14.23
CA PHE A 81 1.93 1.70 14.18
C PHE A 81 1.58 0.23 13.89
N GLY A 82 0.49 -0.31 14.46
CA GLY A 82 -0.01 -1.65 14.13
C GLY A 82 -0.39 -1.81 12.65
N CYS A 83 -1.03 -0.79 12.07
CA CYS A 83 -1.28 -0.74 10.62
C CYS A 83 0.04 -0.77 9.83
N TYR A 84 0.99 0.12 10.15
CA TYR A 84 2.31 0.15 9.52
C TYR A 84 3.02 -1.22 9.61
N LEU A 85 3.04 -1.85 10.78
CA LEU A 85 3.65 -3.16 10.98
C LEU A 85 3.03 -4.22 10.08
N SER A 86 1.71 -4.23 9.94
CA SER A 86 1.00 -5.20 9.09
C SER A 86 1.46 -5.12 7.63
N HIS A 87 1.60 -3.90 7.10
CA HIS A 87 2.18 -3.67 5.76
C HIS A 87 3.66 -4.03 5.70
N TYR A 88 4.43 -3.62 6.70
CA TYR A 88 5.88 -3.85 6.75
C TYR A 88 6.24 -5.34 6.70
N PHE A 89 5.51 -6.20 7.43
CA PHE A 89 5.75 -7.64 7.37
C PHE A 89 5.39 -8.25 6.02
N LEU A 90 4.34 -7.77 5.36
CA LEU A 90 4.01 -8.18 3.99
C LEU A 90 5.05 -7.70 2.97
N TRP A 91 5.62 -6.50 3.14
CA TRP A 91 6.76 -6.04 2.34
C TRP A 91 8.00 -6.91 2.57
N LYS A 92 8.27 -7.32 3.81
CA LYS A 92 9.36 -8.29 4.07
C LYS A 92 9.13 -9.63 3.39
N GLU A 93 7.89 -10.13 3.35
CA GLU A 93 7.56 -11.35 2.60
C GLU A 93 7.70 -11.15 1.07
N CYS A 94 7.35 -9.97 0.53
CA CYS A 94 7.62 -9.61 -0.87
C CYS A 94 9.12 -9.70 -1.19
N VAL A 95 9.98 -9.08 -0.36
CA VAL A 95 11.44 -9.13 -0.52
C VAL A 95 11.97 -10.56 -0.40
N LYS A 96 11.50 -11.31 0.60
CA LYS A 96 11.93 -12.69 0.87
C LYS A 96 11.58 -13.65 -0.27
N THR A 97 10.38 -13.51 -0.82
CA THR A 97 9.92 -14.36 -1.93
C THR A 97 10.44 -13.87 -3.27
N ASN A 98 10.89 -12.61 -3.35
CA ASN A 98 11.25 -11.93 -4.59
C ASN A 98 10.15 -12.05 -5.65
N GLN A 99 8.90 -11.89 -5.22
CA GLN A 99 7.70 -11.95 -6.05
C GLN A 99 6.78 -10.78 -5.71
N PRO A 100 6.07 -10.20 -6.69
CA PRO A 100 5.12 -9.13 -6.43
C PRO A 100 3.97 -9.65 -5.55
N VAL A 101 3.58 -8.84 -4.56
CA VAL A 101 2.43 -9.09 -3.70
C VAL A 101 1.44 -7.92 -3.80
N VAL A 102 0.15 -8.24 -3.77
CA VAL A 102 -0.92 -7.26 -3.62
C VAL A 102 -1.27 -7.17 -2.15
N ILE A 103 -1.34 -5.97 -1.60
CA ILE A 103 -1.69 -5.73 -0.19
C ILE A 103 -2.94 -4.84 -0.19
N LEU A 104 -4.00 -5.33 0.46
CA LEU A 104 -5.31 -4.70 0.57
C LEU A 104 -5.72 -4.62 2.04
N GLU A 105 -6.60 -3.68 2.39
CA GLU A 105 -7.21 -3.57 3.73
C GLU A 105 -8.58 -4.28 3.80
N ASP A 106 -9.09 -4.52 5.00
CA ASP A 106 -10.35 -5.25 5.23
C ASP A 106 -11.62 -4.49 4.83
N ASP A 107 -11.51 -3.22 4.44
CA ASP A 107 -12.58 -2.40 3.88
C ASP A 107 -12.52 -2.25 2.35
N VAL A 108 -11.70 -3.07 1.68
CA VAL A 108 -11.61 -3.10 0.21
C VAL A 108 -12.89 -3.64 -0.43
N ALA A 109 -13.27 -3.03 -1.56
CA ALA A 109 -14.23 -3.56 -2.52
C ALA A 109 -13.51 -3.81 -3.86
N LEU A 110 -13.70 -4.99 -4.46
CA LEU A 110 -13.08 -5.35 -5.73
C LEU A 110 -14.03 -5.06 -6.90
N GLU A 111 -13.65 -4.11 -7.75
CA GLU A 111 -14.38 -3.79 -8.98
C GLU A 111 -14.23 -4.88 -10.06
N PHE A 112 -15.12 -4.86 -11.05
CA PHE A 112 -15.19 -5.89 -12.09
C PHE A 112 -13.90 -5.99 -12.94
N ASN A 113 -13.16 -4.89 -13.03
CA ASN A 113 -11.91 -4.70 -13.78
C ASN A 113 -10.65 -4.96 -12.94
N PHE A 114 -10.75 -5.32 -11.66
CA PHE A 114 -9.62 -5.50 -10.74
C PHE A 114 -8.49 -6.35 -11.33
N MET A 115 -8.82 -7.49 -11.95
CA MET A 115 -7.80 -8.37 -12.52
C MET A 115 -7.09 -7.77 -13.73
N GLN A 116 -7.79 -6.98 -14.55
CA GLN A 116 -7.17 -6.29 -15.67
C GLN A 116 -6.21 -5.22 -15.15
N ALA A 117 -6.64 -4.46 -14.13
CA ALA A 117 -5.79 -3.49 -13.46
C ALA A 117 -4.53 -4.13 -12.88
N LEU A 118 -4.66 -5.27 -12.20
CA LEU A 118 -3.53 -6.02 -11.65
C LEU A 118 -2.55 -6.48 -12.74
N GLU A 119 -3.05 -7.05 -13.84
CA GLU A 119 -2.19 -7.51 -14.93
C GLU A 119 -1.44 -6.38 -15.62
N ASP A 120 -2.07 -5.23 -15.76
CA ASP A 120 -1.41 -4.04 -16.27
C ASP A 120 -0.33 -3.54 -15.30
N CYS A 121 -0.59 -3.56 -13.98
CA CYS A 121 0.42 -3.21 -12.97
C CYS A 121 1.63 -4.14 -13.07
N LEU A 122 1.42 -5.44 -13.24
CA LEU A 122 2.48 -6.44 -13.38
C LEU A 122 3.31 -6.27 -14.67
N LYS A 123 2.73 -5.68 -15.72
CA LYS A 123 3.43 -5.35 -16.98
C LYS A 123 4.07 -3.96 -16.94
N SER A 124 3.73 -3.15 -15.96
CA SER A 124 4.22 -1.79 -15.85
C SER A 124 5.70 -1.79 -15.44
N PRO A 125 6.45 -0.71 -15.74
CA PRO A 125 7.84 -0.59 -15.33
C PRO A 125 7.99 -0.18 -13.85
N PHE A 126 6.91 -0.17 -13.07
CA PHE A 126 6.90 0.32 -11.69
C PHE A 126 7.11 -0.81 -10.69
N ASP A 127 8.02 -0.61 -9.74
CA ASP A 127 8.30 -1.56 -8.65
C ASP A 127 7.22 -1.49 -7.55
N PHE A 128 6.53 -0.37 -7.45
CA PHE A 128 5.48 -0.11 -6.48
C PHE A 128 4.31 0.61 -7.16
N VAL A 129 3.12 0.03 -7.02
CA VAL A 129 1.88 0.61 -7.52
C VAL A 129 0.89 0.79 -6.39
N ARG A 130 0.42 2.03 -6.20
CA ARG A 130 -0.63 2.34 -5.24
C ARG A 130 -2.00 2.18 -5.89
N LEU A 131 -2.81 1.24 -5.38
CA LEU A 131 -4.20 1.00 -5.80
C LEU A 131 -5.19 1.91 -5.05
N TYR A 132 -4.92 3.22 -5.04
CA TYR A 132 -5.78 4.20 -4.38
C TYR A 132 -5.66 5.56 -5.05
N GLY A 133 -6.81 6.16 -5.40
CA GLY A 133 -6.88 7.34 -6.28
C GLY A 133 -6.90 8.70 -5.59
N HIS A 134 -6.88 8.78 -4.24
CA HIS A 134 -6.83 10.10 -3.60
C HIS A 134 -5.39 10.61 -3.56
N TYR A 135 -5.14 11.69 -4.29
CA TYR A 135 -3.89 12.41 -4.21
C TYR A 135 -3.82 13.14 -2.87
N TRP A 136 -2.63 13.13 -2.26
CA TRP A 136 -2.26 14.06 -1.20
C TRP A 136 -2.02 15.47 -1.78
N GLY A 137 -2.82 15.92 -2.74
CA GLY A 137 -2.65 17.20 -3.45
C GLY A 137 -2.84 18.44 -2.58
N GLY A 138 -3.16 18.25 -1.29
CA GLY A 138 -3.34 19.31 -0.30
C GLY A 138 -2.35 19.31 0.86
N HIS A 139 -1.38 18.39 0.92
CA HIS A 139 -0.44 18.37 2.04
C HIS A 139 0.66 19.41 1.84
N LYS A 140 0.58 20.53 2.56
CA LYS A 140 1.75 21.39 2.76
C LYS A 140 2.64 20.70 3.78
N THR A 141 3.67 19.99 3.32
CA THR A 141 4.75 19.58 4.22
C THR A 141 5.80 20.68 4.25
N ASN A 142 6.29 21.02 5.44
CA ASN A 142 7.34 22.04 5.59
C ASN A 142 8.72 21.57 5.08
N LEU A 143 8.86 20.28 4.75
CA LEU A 143 10.13 19.66 4.35
C LEU A 143 10.24 19.44 2.83
N CYS A 144 9.18 19.69 2.06
CA CYS A 144 9.13 19.50 0.60
C CYS A 144 9.67 18.14 0.11
N ALA A 145 9.67 17.10 0.95
CA ALA A 145 10.27 15.82 0.62
C ALA A 145 9.36 14.93 -0.25
N LEU A 146 8.08 15.30 -0.39
CA LEU A 146 7.17 14.76 -1.39
C LEU A 146 6.85 15.82 -2.44
N PRO A 147 6.80 15.46 -3.74
CA PRO A 147 6.36 16.37 -4.79
C PRO A 147 4.93 16.86 -4.50
N ILE A 148 4.78 18.19 -4.42
CA ILE A 148 3.49 18.85 -4.28
C ILE A 148 2.81 18.82 -5.65
N TYR A 149 1.81 17.96 -5.81
CA TYR A 149 0.95 18.00 -6.99
C TYR A 149 -0.22 18.92 -6.71
N THR A 150 -0.16 20.14 -7.23
CA THR A 150 -1.35 21.00 -7.29
C THR A 150 -2.24 20.53 -8.42
N GLU A 151 -3.54 20.33 -8.17
CA GLU A 151 -4.54 19.94 -9.19
C GLU A 151 -4.59 20.89 -10.40
N ALA A 152 -4.04 22.11 -10.27
CA ALA A 152 -3.91 23.08 -11.34
C ALA A 152 -2.86 22.71 -12.42
N GLU A 153 -2.00 21.73 -12.16
CA GLU A 153 -0.97 21.24 -13.09
C GLU A 153 -1.20 19.76 -13.42
N ALA A 154 -2.41 19.36 -13.78
CA ALA A 154 -2.57 18.15 -14.58
C ALA A 154 -2.11 18.50 -16.01
N PRO A 155 -0.92 18.06 -16.49
CA PRO A 155 -0.65 18.17 -17.90
C PRO A 155 -1.65 17.23 -18.59
N GLU A 156 -2.45 17.76 -19.52
CA GLU A 156 -3.05 16.92 -20.55
C GLU A 156 -1.89 16.24 -21.26
N THR A 157 -1.56 15.02 -20.88
CA THR A 157 -0.51 14.26 -21.54
C THR A 157 -1.07 13.79 -22.87
N PRO A 158 -0.50 14.21 -24.01
CA PRO A 158 -0.81 13.58 -25.28
C PRO A 158 -0.31 12.14 -25.21
N ILE A 159 -1.09 11.22 -25.75
CA ILE A 159 -0.65 9.86 -26.02
C ILE A 159 0.43 9.94 -27.09
N GLU A 160 1.70 10.07 -26.69
CA GLU A 160 2.81 9.96 -27.64
C GLU A 160 3.89 9.01 -27.11
N ASN A 161 4.05 7.92 -27.87
CA ASN A 161 5.06 6.89 -27.66
C ASN A 161 6.44 7.46 -27.98
N HIS A 162 7.18 7.88 -26.97
CA HIS A 162 8.61 8.03 -27.10
C HIS A 162 9.34 7.06 -26.17
N GLU A 163 10.05 6.11 -26.79
CA GLU A 163 11.09 5.31 -26.14
C GLU A 163 12.13 6.27 -25.53
N VAL A 164 12.09 6.41 -24.21
CA VAL A 164 13.17 7.04 -23.45
C VAL A 164 13.95 5.92 -22.78
N THR A 165 15.17 5.70 -23.25
CA THR A 165 16.11 4.77 -22.62
C THR A 165 16.41 5.25 -21.20
N PRO A 166 16.07 4.49 -20.14
CA PRO A 166 16.16 5.00 -18.79
C PRO A 166 17.52 4.70 -18.15
N PRO A 167 18.01 5.60 -17.27
CA PRO A 167 19.22 5.36 -16.51
C PRO A 167 19.03 4.17 -15.55
N GLN A 168 20.12 3.43 -15.36
CA GLN A 168 20.18 2.24 -14.51
C GLN A 168 20.08 2.67 -13.04
N PHE A 169 19.14 2.05 -12.31
CA PHE A 169 18.90 2.20 -10.86
C PHE A 169 18.16 3.47 -10.41
N HIS A 170 16.85 3.49 -10.60
CA HIS A 170 15.92 4.16 -9.67
C HIS A 170 14.64 3.34 -9.56
N THR A 171 14.22 3.03 -8.34
CA THR A 171 12.91 2.44 -8.02
C THR A 171 11.83 3.33 -8.60
N ARG A 172 10.94 2.77 -9.43
CA ARG A 172 9.88 3.53 -10.10
C ARG A 172 8.56 3.34 -9.36
N TYR A 173 7.91 4.44 -8.99
CA TYR A 173 6.64 4.46 -8.27
C TYR A 173 5.54 5.04 -9.16
N ALA A 174 4.34 4.46 -9.14
CA ALA A 174 3.16 5.05 -9.77
C ALA A 174 1.90 4.89 -8.91
N THR A 175 1.02 5.89 -8.97
CA THR A 175 -0.36 5.80 -8.50
C THR A 175 -1.23 5.73 -9.75
N ARG A 176 -1.92 4.61 -9.99
CA ARG A 176 -2.74 4.47 -11.19
C ARG A 176 -4.15 4.98 -10.90
N PHE A 177 -4.63 5.86 -11.77
CA PHE A 177 -5.96 6.46 -11.70
C PHE A 177 -7.02 5.41 -12.04
N TYR A 178 -7.98 5.25 -11.11
CA TYR A 178 -9.28 4.58 -11.23
C TYR A 178 -9.31 3.18 -11.87
N TYR A 179 -9.63 2.17 -11.06
CA TYR A 179 -10.27 0.92 -11.52
C TYR A 179 -11.37 0.52 -10.56
#